data_AF-A0A099CSM7-F1
#
_entry.id   AF-A0A099CSM7-F1
#
_cell.length_a   1.000
_cell.length_b   1.000
_cell.length_c   1.000
_cell.angle_alpha   90.00
_cell.angle_beta   90.00
_cell.angle_gamma   90.00
#
_symmetry.space_group_name_H-M   'P 1'
#
loop_
_entity.id
_entity.type
_entity.pdbx_description
1 polymer ?
#
loop_
_entity_poly.entity_id
_entity_poly.type
_entity_poly.pdbx_seq_one_letter_code
_entity_poly.pdbx_strand_id
1 'polypeptide(L)'
;MRKVDVGASIEWIGAAFAAVRAHPAAFLVMGLIFTVIPLVPLLGGIVILLLGPALLAGMIYAAREADQGRTPKVGHLFQAFQDGDRIGSLIALCLPVFAALLLMIVVAMPIIIAIANSGQIDAQTLSDQAALAAALHPILSAMAGRLLLTLVLIVVIAFVAGMLTFLAAACIMLGRDPAFVAMRKSFAACARNFGAYLITVLLLGLGLGLLRIVLSQLLPEILAAVLTSTPYYALLGPLTYAAYRSIFGDDTSAPVNEAAPPPPPSSSHTLEA
;
A
#
# COMPACT_ATOMS: atom_id res chain seq x y z
N MET A 1 2.86 13.93 16.73
CA MET A 1 3.42 12.60 16.41
C MET A 1 3.94 11.95 17.69
N ARG A 2 3.23 10.93 18.16
CA ARG A 2 3.55 10.14 19.36
C ARG A 2 4.58 9.04 19.03
N LYS A 3 5.39 8.67 20.02
CA LYS A 3 6.19 7.44 19.97
C LYS A 3 5.33 6.33 20.56
N VAL A 4 5.23 5.20 19.88
CA VAL A 4 4.49 4.02 20.34
C VAL A 4 5.47 2.89 20.66
N ASP A 5 5.04 1.97 21.52
CA ASP A 5 5.79 0.76 21.80
C ASP A 5 5.73 -0.21 20.62
N VAL A 6 6.69 -1.14 20.58
CA VAL A 6 6.74 -2.18 19.54
C VAL A 6 5.45 -3.01 19.52
N GLY A 7 4.83 -3.24 20.69
CA GLY A 7 3.57 -3.97 20.81
C GLY A 7 2.38 -3.34 20.08
N ALA A 8 2.44 -2.05 19.75
CA ALA A 8 1.40 -1.36 19.00
C ALA A 8 1.18 -1.99 17.61
N SER A 9 2.18 -2.65 17.02
CA SER A 9 2.02 -3.36 15.75
C SER A 9 0.95 -4.46 15.84
N ILE A 10 0.85 -5.14 16.98
CA ILE A 10 -0.16 -6.19 17.22
C ILE A 10 -1.54 -5.56 17.34
N GLU A 11 -1.65 -4.41 18.01
CA GLU A 11 -2.90 -3.65 18.11
C GLU A 11 -3.38 -3.16 16.74
N TRP A 12 -2.48 -2.68 15.88
CA TRP A 12 -2.84 -2.24 14.53
C TRP A 12 -3.37 -3.39 13.69
N ILE A 13 -2.70 -4.54 13.73
CA ILE A 13 -3.13 -5.74 13.01
C ILE A 13 -4.46 -6.24 13.59
N GLY A 14 -4.58 -6.32 14.92
CA GLY A 14 -5.82 -6.72 15.60
C GLY A 14 -7.01 -5.81 15.26
N ALA A 15 -6.80 -4.50 15.26
CA ALA A 15 -7.81 -3.51 14.86
C ALA A 15 -8.20 -3.67 13.37
N ALA A 16 -7.23 -3.94 12.49
CA ALA A 16 -7.51 -4.21 11.09
C ALA A 16 -8.39 -5.46 10.92
N PHE A 17 -8.04 -6.56 11.60
CA PHE A 17 -8.86 -7.78 11.60
C PHE A 17 -10.24 -7.55 12.21
N ALA A 18 -10.37 -6.75 13.27
CA ALA A 18 -11.65 -6.42 13.89
C ALA A 18 -12.54 -5.63 12.91
N ALA A 19 -11.99 -4.63 12.23
CA ALA A 19 -12.71 -3.85 11.23
C ALA A 19 -13.18 -4.72 10.04
N VAL A 20 -12.32 -5.61 9.54
CA VAL A 20 -12.70 -6.55 8.48
C VAL A 20 -13.75 -7.54 8.97
N ARG A 21 -13.66 -8.05 10.21
CA ARG A 21 -14.70 -8.95 10.77
C ARG A 21 -16.05 -8.27 10.98
N ALA A 22 -16.05 -7.00 11.35
CA ALA A 22 -17.28 -6.23 11.52
C ALA A 22 -17.98 -5.96 10.17
N HIS A 23 -17.19 -5.72 9.11
CA HIS A 23 -17.71 -5.39 7.76
C HIS A 23 -17.03 -6.21 6.65
N PRO A 24 -17.16 -7.55 6.65
CA PRO A 24 -16.37 -8.43 5.79
C PRO A 24 -16.67 -8.22 4.32
N ALA A 25 -17.96 -8.07 3.95
CA ALA A 25 -18.35 -7.85 2.58
C ALA A 25 -17.72 -6.58 1.98
N ALA A 26 -17.71 -5.48 2.74
CA ALA A 26 -17.16 -4.21 2.25
C ALA A 26 -15.64 -4.33 2.00
N PHE A 27 -14.87 -4.77 2.99
CA PHE A 27 -13.41 -4.83 2.88
C PHE A 27 -12.91 -5.94 1.96
N LEU A 28 -13.56 -7.11 1.93
CA LEU A 28 -13.15 -8.19 1.01
C LEU A 28 -13.48 -7.83 -0.44
N VAL A 29 -14.60 -7.16 -0.72
CA VAL A 29 -14.89 -6.69 -2.09
C VAL A 29 -13.89 -5.61 -2.52
N MET A 30 -13.54 -4.67 -1.63
CA MET A 30 -12.48 -3.68 -1.93
C MET A 30 -11.12 -4.36 -2.19
N GLY A 31 -10.73 -5.31 -1.34
CA GLY A 31 -9.50 -6.08 -1.51
C GLY A 31 -9.50 -6.94 -2.78
N LEU A 32 -10.66 -7.47 -3.16
CA LEU A 32 -10.83 -8.23 -4.39
C LEU A 32 -10.68 -7.31 -5.61
N ILE A 33 -11.28 -6.12 -5.61
CA ILE A 33 -11.10 -5.11 -6.68
C ILE A 33 -9.61 -4.82 -6.87
N PHE A 34 -8.88 -4.58 -5.78
CA PHE A 34 -7.43 -4.37 -5.80
C PHE A 34 -6.66 -5.55 -6.41
N THR A 35 -7.11 -6.77 -6.15
CA THR A 35 -6.47 -8.01 -6.60
C THR A 35 -6.75 -8.30 -8.06
N VAL A 36 -7.96 -8.01 -8.56
CA VAL A 36 -8.34 -8.35 -9.94
C VAL A 36 -7.87 -7.35 -10.98
N ILE A 37 -7.71 -6.07 -10.62
CA ILE A 37 -7.18 -5.03 -11.52
C ILE A 37 -5.87 -5.48 -12.19
N PRO A 38 -4.82 -5.91 -11.46
CA PRO A 38 -3.55 -6.31 -12.05
C PRO A 38 -3.59 -7.63 -12.83
N LEU A 39 -4.68 -8.40 -12.78
CA LEU A 39 -4.83 -9.61 -13.61
C LEU A 39 -5.01 -9.29 -15.09
N VAL A 40 -5.41 -8.06 -15.44
CA VAL A 40 -5.48 -7.61 -16.82
C VAL A 40 -4.05 -7.38 -17.35
N PRO A 41 -3.57 -8.16 -18.34
CA PRO A 41 -2.21 -8.02 -18.84
C PRO A 41 -1.94 -6.62 -19.37
N LEU A 42 -0.72 -6.10 -19.17
CA LEU A 42 -0.27 -4.74 -19.50
C LEU A 42 -0.99 -3.61 -18.75
N LEU A 43 -2.32 -3.51 -18.89
CA LEU A 43 -3.12 -2.41 -18.38
C LEU A 43 -3.27 -2.46 -16.85
N GLY A 44 -3.50 -3.65 -16.30
CA GLY A 44 -3.78 -3.82 -14.88
C GLY A 44 -2.66 -3.31 -13.98
N GLY A 45 -1.41 -3.61 -14.35
CA GLY A 45 -0.22 -3.14 -13.65
C GLY A 45 -0.08 -1.62 -13.68
N ILE A 46 -0.37 -0.98 -14.81
CA ILE A 46 -0.31 0.48 -14.95
C ILE A 46 -1.42 1.13 -14.12
N VAL A 47 -2.65 0.59 -14.20
CA VAL A 47 -3.79 1.10 -13.44
C VAL A 47 -3.52 1.03 -11.94
N ILE A 48 -3.04 -0.10 -11.42
CA ILE A 48 -2.77 -0.22 -10.00
C ILE A 48 -1.59 0.65 -9.55
N LEU A 49 -0.62 0.86 -10.42
CA LEU A 49 0.53 1.71 -10.14
C LEU A 49 0.13 3.19 -10.03
N LEU A 50 -0.78 3.67 -10.87
CA LEU A 50 -1.26 5.05 -10.85
C LEU A 50 -2.38 5.29 -9.83
N LEU A 51 -3.33 4.35 -9.72
CA LEU A 51 -4.54 4.50 -8.90
C LEU A 51 -4.41 3.84 -7.54
N GLY A 52 -3.42 2.96 -7.33
CA GLY A 52 -3.23 2.22 -6.08
C GLY A 52 -3.21 3.11 -4.84
N PRO A 53 -2.44 4.21 -4.80
CA PRO A 53 -2.46 5.12 -3.65
C PRO A 53 -3.85 5.74 -3.39
N ALA A 54 -4.60 6.06 -4.46
CA ALA A 54 -5.93 6.62 -4.34
C ALA A 54 -6.97 5.59 -3.85
N LEU A 55 -6.90 4.36 -4.36
CA LEU A 55 -7.74 3.26 -3.89
C LEU A 55 -7.41 2.90 -2.43
N LEU A 56 -6.12 2.89 -2.05
CA LEU A 56 -5.70 2.68 -0.66
C LEU A 56 -6.23 3.78 0.26
N ALA A 57 -6.14 5.04 -0.16
CA ALA A 57 -6.75 6.17 0.55
C ALA A 57 -8.27 5.97 0.74
N GLY A 58 -8.98 5.47 -0.27
CA GLY A 58 -10.39 5.10 -0.15
C GLY A 58 -10.66 4.01 0.90
N MET A 59 -9.82 2.98 0.98
CA MET A 59 -9.92 1.95 2.03
C MET A 59 -9.61 2.51 3.43
N ILE A 60 -8.66 3.44 3.55
CA ILE A 60 -8.37 4.15 4.81
C ILE A 60 -9.58 4.98 5.25
N TYR A 61 -10.21 5.69 4.32
CA TYR A 61 -11.45 6.42 4.58
C TYR A 61 -12.57 5.48 5.03
N ALA A 62 -12.75 4.34 4.36
CA ALA A 62 -13.74 3.33 4.75
C ALA A 62 -13.49 2.77 6.16
N ALA A 63 -12.23 2.58 6.55
CA ALA A 63 -11.86 2.18 7.91
C ALA A 63 -12.19 3.25 8.94
N ARG A 64 -11.99 4.53 8.62
CA ARG A 64 -12.43 5.64 9.48
C ARG A 64 -13.94 5.67 9.65
N GLU A 65 -14.70 5.43 8.58
CA GLU A 65 -16.17 5.36 8.67
C GLU A 65 -16.62 4.25 9.63
N ALA A 66 -16.02 3.05 9.52
CA ALA A 66 -16.27 1.92 10.43
C ALA A 66 -15.99 2.29 11.90
N ASP A 67 -14.83 2.90 12.16
CA ASP A 67 -14.41 3.30 13.51
C ASP A 67 -15.34 4.36 14.11
N GLN A 68 -15.98 5.18 13.27
CA GLN A 68 -16.99 6.17 13.71
C GLN A 68 -18.42 5.59 13.78
N GLY A 69 -18.57 4.26 13.73
CA GLY A 69 -19.85 3.58 13.83
C GLY A 69 -20.72 3.66 12.56
N ARG A 70 -20.17 4.14 11.44
CA ARG A 70 -20.87 4.20 10.15
C ARG A 70 -20.51 3.00 9.28
N THR A 71 -21.47 2.54 8.48
CA THR A 71 -21.26 1.38 7.61
C THR A 71 -20.32 1.71 6.45
N PRO A 72 -19.17 1.00 6.30
CA PRO A 72 -18.31 1.14 5.14
C PRO A 72 -19.02 0.69 3.87
N LYS A 73 -18.89 1.47 2.80
CA LYS A 73 -19.46 1.16 1.48
C LYS A 73 -18.36 0.98 0.47
N VAL A 74 -18.52 0.04 -0.48
CA VAL A 74 -17.56 -0.19 -1.57
C VAL A 74 -17.27 1.10 -2.35
N GLY A 75 -18.27 1.99 -2.49
CA GLY A 75 -18.09 3.31 -3.12
C GLY A 75 -17.05 4.21 -2.45
N HIS A 76 -16.75 4.01 -1.16
CA HIS A 76 -15.69 4.76 -0.46
C HIS A 76 -14.30 4.50 -1.04
N LEU A 77 -14.11 3.39 -1.77
CA LEU A 77 -12.87 3.10 -2.49
C LEU A 77 -12.51 4.22 -3.49
N PHE A 78 -13.54 4.86 -4.05
CA PHE A 78 -13.39 5.94 -5.04
C PHE A 78 -13.49 7.34 -4.42
N GLN A 79 -13.51 7.46 -3.09
CA GLN A 79 -13.68 8.75 -2.40
C GLN A 79 -12.58 9.75 -2.78
N ALA A 80 -11.35 9.27 -2.94
CA ALA A 80 -10.21 10.09 -3.34
C ALA A 80 -10.36 10.75 -4.72
N PHE A 81 -11.19 10.20 -5.61
CA PHE A 81 -11.46 10.75 -6.94
C PHE A 81 -12.55 11.82 -6.94
N GLN A 82 -13.46 11.77 -5.96
CA GLN A 82 -14.54 12.73 -5.80
C GLN A 82 -14.03 14.04 -5.18
N ASP A 83 -12.97 13.95 -4.38
CA ASP A 83 -12.34 15.07 -3.69
C ASP A 83 -11.11 15.54 -4.47
N GLY A 84 -11.35 16.32 -5.54
CA GLY A 84 -10.39 16.65 -6.60
C GLY A 84 -9.04 17.23 -6.14
N ASP A 85 -8.99 17.89 -4.98
CA ASP A 85 -7.75 18.45 -4.42
C ASP A 85 -6.78 17.36 -3.92
N ARG A 86 -7.29 16.17 -3.57
CA ARG A 86 -6.47 15.10 -2.95
C ARG A 86 -5.85 14.16 -3.96
N ILE A 87 -6.52 13.94 -5.10
CA ILE A 87 -6.08 12.96 -6.11
C ILE A 87 -4.68 13.28 -6.65
N GLY A 88 -4.38 14.56 -6.91
CA GLY A 88 -3.06 14.98 -7.40
C GLY A 88 -1.95 14.63 -6.41
N SER A 89 -2.20 14.83 -5.11
CA SER A 89 -1.24 14.45 -4.07
C SER A 89 -1.08 12.94 -3.93
N LEU A 90 -2.16 12.17 -4.10
CA LEU A 90 -2.12 10.70 -4.05
C LEU A 90 -1.39 10.12 -5.25
N ILE A 91 -1.59 10.66 -6.45
CA ILE A 91 -0.83 10.27 -7.65
C ILE A 91 0.66 10.58 -7.47
N ALA A 92 1.02 11.68 -6.80
CA ALA A 92 2.42 11.97 -6.49
C ALA A 92 3.08 10.93 -5.54
N LEU A 93 2.31 10.13 -4.79
CA LEU A 93 2.86 8.99 -4.04
C LEU A 93 3.35 7.85 -4.94
N CYS A 94 3.01 7.85 -6.22
CA CYS A 94 3.59 6.90 -7.16
C CYS A 94 5.09 7.18 -7.36
N LEU A 95 5.54 8.42 -7.20
CA LEU A 95 6.93 8.81 -7.44
C LEU A 95 7.96 8.00 -6.61
N PRO A 96 7.85 7.86 -5.28
CA PRO A 96 8.76 7.01 -4.51
C PRO A 96 8.69 5.53 -4.91
N VAL A 97 7.51 5.04 -5.32
CA VAL A 97 7.34 3.65 -5.77
C VAL A 97 8.05 3.42 -7.11
N PHE A 98 7.86 4.34 -8.07
CA PHE A 98 8.54 4.31 -9.37
C PHE A 98 10.06 4.45 -9.22
N ALA A 99 10.52 5.39 -8.39
CA ALA A 99 11.94 5.58 -8.12
C ALA A 99 12.55 4.31 -7.53
N ALA A 100 11.88 3.69 -6.55
CA ALA A 100 12.30 2.44 -5.95
C ALA A 100 12.36 1.30 -6.97
N LEU A 101 11.33 1.14 -7.82
CA LEU A 101 11.31 0.12 -8.86
C LEU A 101 12.46 0.31 -9.86
N LEU A 102 12.72 1.53 -10.29
CA LEU A 102 13.84 1.84 -11.19
C LEU A 102 15.18 1.51 -10.54
N LEU A 103 15.38 1.91 -9.28
CA LEU A 103 16.58 1.59 -8.50
C LEU A 103 16.77 0.06 -8.35
N MET A 104 15.70 -0.68 -8.04
CA MET A 104 15.74 -2.14 -7.97
C MET A 104 16.15 -2.77 -9.31
N ILE A 105 15.61 -2.27 -10.43
CA ILE A 105 16.00 -2.71 -11.77
C ILE A 105 17.49 -2.43 -12.01
N VAL A 106 17.96 -1.21 -11.75
CA VAL A 106 19.38 -0.82 -11.93
C VAL A 106 20.31 -1.70 -11.10
N VAL A 107 19.93 -2.02 -9.85
CA VAL A 107 20.72 -2.89 -8.96
C VAL A 107 20.69 -4.36 -9.42
N ALA A 108 19.60 -4.82 -10.02
CA ALA A 108 19.45 -6.18 -10.52
C ALA A 108 20.06 -6.38 -11.93
N MET A 109 20.17 -5.33 -12.73
CA MET A 109 20.64 -5.36 -14.13
C MET A 109 21.94 -6.15 -14.34
N PRO A 110 22.98 -6.02 -13.51
CA PRO A 110 24.21 -6.74 -13.75
C PRO A 110 24.09 -8.26 -13.61
N ILE A 111 23.16 -8.73 -12.77
CA ILE A 111 22.84 -10.17 -12.66
C ILE A 111 22.08 -10.61 -13.91
N ILE A 112 21.10 -9.80 -14.34
CA ILE A 112 20.32 -10.07 -15.56
C ILE A 112 21.24 -10.17 -16.78
N ILE A 113 22.20 -9.25 -16.93
CA ILE A 113 23.19 -9.26 -18.01
C ILE A 113 24.10 -10.49 -17.92
N ALA A 114 24.57 -10.86 -16.72
CA ALA A 114 25.39 -12.05 -16.55
C ALA A 114 24.65 -13.34 -16.94
N ILE A 115 23.37 -13.44 -16.56
CA ILE A 115 22.50 -14.55 -16.94
C ILE A 115 22.29 -14.57 -18.47
N ALA A 116 21.96 -13.43 -19.08
CA ALA A 116 21.76 -13.31 -20.53
C ALA A 116 23.02 -13.67 -21.34
N ASN A 117 24.21 -13.28 -20.85
CA ASN A 117 25.49 -13.54 -21.50
C ASN A 117 26.04 -14.95 -21.23
N SER A 118 25.38 -15.76 -20.39
CA SER A 118 25.86 -17.12 -20.08
C SER A 118 25.77 -18.08 -21.27
N GLY A 119 24.89 -17.81 -22.23
CA GLY A 119 24.60 -18.72 -23.35
C GLY A 119 23.93 -20.03 -22.92
N GLN A 120 23.56 -20.17 -21.64
CA GLN A 120 22.97 -21.40 -21.08
C GLN A 120 21.44 -21.37 -21.03
N ILE A 121 20.82 -20.24 -21.39
CA ILE A 121 19.37 -20.06 -21.39
C ILE A 121 18.88 -19.85 -22.81
N ASP A 122 18.10 -20.81 -23.31
CA ASP A 122 17.37 -20.79 -24.55
C ASP A 122 15.85 -20.98 -24.32
N ALA A 123 15.05 -20.96 -25.39
CA ALA A 123 13.60 -21.17 -25.31
C ALA A 123 13.20 -22.53 -24.72
N GLN A 124 14.03 -23.56 -24.88
CA GLN A 124 13.78 -24.91 -24.37
C GLN A 124 13.97 -24.93 -22.84
N THR A 125 15.07 -24.38 -22.35
CA THR A 125 15.37 -24.25 -20.92
C THR A 125 14.35 -23.38 -20.19
N LEU A 126 13.81 -22.33 -20.83
CA LEU A 126 12.75 -21.50 -20.26
C LEU A 126 11.44 -22.27 -20.02
N SER A 127 11.19 -23.32 -20.79
CA SER A 127 9.97 -24.14 -20.70
C SER A 127 10.06 -25.28 -19.68
N ASP A 128 11.28 -25.64 -19.26
CA ASP A 128 11.54 -26.72 -18.31
C ASP A 128 12.18 -26.16 -17.02
N GLN A 129 11.42 -26.19 -15.92
CA GLN A 129 11.88 -25.68 -14.62
C GLN A 129 13.14 -26.39 -14.10
N ALA A 130 13.31 -27.69 -14.36
CA ALA A 130 14.47 -28.44 -13.90
C ALA A 130 15.72 -28.06 -14.72
N ALA A 131 15.57 -27.93 -16.04
CA ALA A 131 16.64 -27.46 -16.92
C ALA A 131 17.03 -26.01 -16.61
N LEU A 132 16.06 -25.13 -16.37
CA LEU A 132 16.30 -23.75 -15.97
C LEU A 132 17.07 -23.65 -14.66
N ALA A 133 16.67 -24.43 -13.64
CA ALA A 133 17.35 -24.46 -12.36
C ALA A 133 18.80 -24.95 -12.48
N ALA A 134 19.03 -26.00 -13.29
CA ALA A 134 20.36 -26.54 -13.54
C ALA A 134 21.28 -25.53 -14.28
N ALA A 135 20.74 -24.77 -15.24
CA ALA A 135 21.47 -23.73 -15.97
C ALA A 135 21.77 -22.51 -15.08
N LEU A 136 20.84 -22.11 -14.21
CA LEU A 136 21.01 -20.96 -13.33
C LEU A 136 21.96 -21.25 -12.16
N HIS A 137 21.96 -22.47 -11.63
CA HIS A 137 22.74 -22.84 -10.45
C HIS A 137 24.25 -22.48 -10.52
N PRO A 138 25.01 -22.84 -11.57
CA PRO A 138 26.44 -22.48 -11.66
C PRO A 138 26.66 -20.96 -11.75
N ILE A 139 25.78 -20.24 -12.44
CA ILE A 139 25.87 -18.78 -12.61
C ILE A 139 25.61 -18.07 -11.27
N LEU A 140 24.53 -18.45 -10.59
CA LEU A 140 24.13 -17.85 -9.31
C LEU A 140 25.10 -18.20 -8.19
N SER A 141 25.63 -19.44 -8.16
CA SER A 141 26.62 -19.85 -7.16
C SER A 141 27.96 -19.13 -7.33
N ALA A 142 28.44 -18.95 -8.57
CA ALA A 142 29.64 -18.15 -8.86
C ALA A 142 29.46 -16.67 -8.47
N MET A 143 28.22 -16.18 -8.47
CA MET A 143 27.85 -14.80 -8.12
C MET A 143 27.26 -14.68 -6.71
N ALA A 144 27.36 -15.70 -5.84
CA ALA A 144 26.58 -15.78 -4.60
C ALA A 144 26.74 -14.54 -3.71
N GLY A 145 27.96 -14.03 -3.53
CA GLY A 145 28.21 -12.81 -2.76
C GLY A 145 27.55 -11.56 -3.37
N ARG A 146 27.58 -11.44 -4.70
CA ARG A 146 26.93 -10.33 -5.43
C ARG A 146 25.41 -10.45 -5.40
N LEU A 147 24.89 -11.66 -5.53
CA LEU A 147 23.46 -11.95 -5.41
C LEU A 147 22.94 -11.55 -4.03
N LEU A 148 23.64 -11.95 -2.97
CA LEU A 148 23.28 -11.57 -1.60
C LEU A 148 23.28 -10.04 -1.42
N LEU A 149 24.31 -9.35 -1.92
CA LEU A 149 24.38 -7.88 -1.87
C LEU A 149 23.22 -7.23 -2.63
N THR A 150 22.91 -7.70 -3.84
CA THR A 150 21.79 -7.23 -4.65
C THR A 150 20.45 -7.43 -3.92
N LEU A 151 20.24 -8.60 -3.31
CA LEU A 151 19.04 -8.88 -2.52
C LEU A 151 18.91 -7.94 -1.32
N VAL A 152 20.00 -7.73 -0.57
CA VAL A 152 20.02 -6.79 0.56
C VAL A 152 19.69 -5.37 0.10
N LEU A 153 20.27 -4.91 -1.01
CA LEU A 153 19.98 -3.58 -1.57
C LEU A 153 18.52 -3.45 -2.00
N ILE A 154 17.95 -4.46 -2.66
CA ILE A 154 16.53 -4.48 -3.04
C ILE A 154 15.64 -4.37 -1.80
N VAL A 155 15.94 -5.14 -0.74
CA VAL A 155 15.19 -5.08 0.52
C VAL A 155 15.30 -3.69 1.15
N VAL A 156 16.49 -3.09 1.19
CA VAL A 156 16.69 -1.74 1.72
C VAL A 156 15.91 -0.70 0.92
N ILE A 157 15.96 -0.76 -0.41
CA ILE A 157 15.22 0.15 -1.30
C ILE A 157 13.71 0.03 -1.05
N ALA A 158 13.19 -1.21 -1.04
CA ALA A 158 11.77 -1.48 -0.78
C ALA A 158 11.35 -1.01 0.62
N PHE A 159 12.21 -1.21 1.63
CA PHE A 159 11.94 -0.78 2.99
C PHE A 159 11.86 0.74 3.13
N VAL A 160 12.80 1.48 2.52
CA VAL A 160 12.79 2.96 2.51
C VAL A 160 11.57 3.49 1.75
N ALA A 161 11.24 2.91 0.59
CA ALA A 161 10.03 3.27 -0.16
C ALA A 161 8.76 3.00 0.65
N GLY A 162 8.73 1.89 1.37
CA GLY A 162 7.68 1.54 2.32
C GLY A 162 7.53 2.61 3.42
N MET A 163 8.62 3.05 4.05
CA MET A 163 8.56 4.11 5.06
C MET A 163 8.01 5.44 4.51
N LEU A 164 8.36 5.78 3.26
CA LEU A 164 7.86 6.99 2.59
C LEU A 164 6.37 6.93 2.26
N THR A 165 5.79 5.73 2.10
CA THR A 165 4.44 5.55 1.55
C THR A 165 3.43 4.99 2.55
N PHE A 166 3.87 4.25 3.57
CA PHE A 166 3.03 3.49 4.50
C PHE A 166 1.94 4.34 5.17
N LEU A 167 2.28 5.52 5.70
CA LEU A 167 1.33 6.45 6.32
C LEU A 167 1.00 7.64 5.43
N ALA A 168 1.70 7.82 4.31
CA ALA A 168 1.53 9.00 3.47
C ALA A 168 0.12 9.08 2.87
N ALA A 169 -0.45 7.96 2.41
CA ALA A 169 -1.83 7.92 1.92
C ALA A 169 -2.83 8.33 3.02
N ALA A 170 -2.60 7.93 4.27
CA ALA A 170 -3.42 8.34 5.41
C ALA A 170 -3.24 9.83 5.75
N CYS A 171 -2.02 10.36 5.72
CA CYS A 171 -1.75 11.79 5.92
C CYS A 171 -2.43 12.67 4.85
N ILE A 172 -2.45 12.24 3.59
CA ILE A 172 -3.16 12.98 2.53
C ILE A 172 -4.67 12.83 2.69
N MET A 173 -5.16 11.60 2.91
CA MET A 173 -6.60 11.34 2.93
C MET A 173 -7.28 11.87 4.19
N LEU A 174 -6.62 11.82 5.34
CA LEU A 174 -7.23 12.21 6.62
C LEU A 174 -6.71 13.57 7.08
N GLY A 175 -5.40 13.81 6.97
CA GLY A 175 -4.76 15.06 7.37
C GLY A 175 -4.77 16.16 6.31
N ARG A 176 -5.16 15.86 5.05
CA ARG A 176 -5.12 16.80 3.91
C ARG A 176 -3.73 17.39 3.63
N ASP A 177 -2.69 16.64 4.00
CA ASP A 177 -1.31 17.05 3.73
C ASP A 177 -1.00 16.99 2.22
N PRO A 178 -0.19 17.93 1.68
CA PRO A 178 0.32 17.80 0.32
C PRO A 178 1.34 16.65 0.24
N ALA A 179 1.47 16.05 -0.94
CA ALA A 179 2.21 14.80 -1.14
C ALA A 179 3.62 14.75 -0.50
N PHE A 180 4.46 15.76 -0.77
CA PHE A 180 5.83 15.76 -0.27
C PHE A 180 5.91 15.91 1.26
N VAL A 181 4.99 16.69 1.84
CA VAL A 181 4.88 16.83 3.30
C VAL A 181 4.40 15.51 3.90
N ALA A 182 3.42 14.85 3.28
CA ALA A 182 2.92 13.54 3.71
C ALA A 182 4.01 12.46 3.66
N MET A 183 4.82 12.41 2.59
CA MET A 183 5.95 11.47 2.47
C MET A 183 6.99 11.69 3.57
N ARG A 184 7.37 12.94 3.83
CA ARG A 184 8.29 13.28 4.93
C ARG A 184 7.71 12.95 6.31
N LYS A 185 6.43 13.23 6.53
CA LYS A 185 5.73 12.85 7.77
C LYS A 185 5.69 11.33 7.94
N SER A 186 5.39 10.58 6.88
CA SER A 186 5.40 9.12 6.90
C SER A 186 6.78 8.57 7.24
N PHE A 187 7.83 9.07 6.57
CA PHE A 187 9.20 8.65 6.85
C PHE A 187 9.61 8.95 8.30
N ALA A 188 9.35 10.17 8.78
CA ALA A 188 9.65 10.55 10.16
C ALA A 188 8.85 9.73 11.18
N ALA A 189 7.59 9.40 10.87
CA ALA A 189 6.73 8.56 11.69
C ALA A 189 7.28 7.14 11.81
N CYS A 190 7.61 6.53 10.68
CA CYS A 190 8.19 5.20 10.61
C CYS A 190 9.57 5.16 11.26
N ALA A 191 10.42 6.18 11.08
CA ALA A 191 11.74 6.25 11.70
C ALA A 191 11.66 6.38 13.23
N ARG A 192 10.75 7.23 13.74
CA ARG A 192 10.51 7.39 15.17
C ARG A 192 9.92 6.13 15.81
N ASN A 193 9.13 5.38 15.04
CA ASN A 193 8.43 4.16 15.46
C ASN A 193 8.94 2.91 14.73
N PHE A 194 10.27 2.85 14.53
CA PHE A 194 10.90 1.84 13.67
C PHE A 194 10.55 0.41 14.07
N GLY A 195 10.56 0.10 15.37
CA GLY A 195 10.24 -1.23 15.86
C GLY A 195 8.81 -1.67 15.53
N ALA A 196 7.82 -0.82 15.76
CA ALA A 196 6.43 -1.13 15.43
C ALA A 196 6.23 -1.28 13.90
N TYR A 197 6.81 -0.39 13.10
CA TYR A 197 6.77 -0.50 11.63
C TYR A 197 7.44 -1.80 11.14
N LEU A 198 8.64 -2.12 11.64
CA LEU A 198 9.37 -3.32 11.26
C LEU A 198 8.58 -4.59 11.58
N ILE A 199 8.02 -4.69 12.78
CA ILE A 199 7.21 -5.86 13.16
C ILE A 199 5.94 -5.95 12.30
N THR A 200 5.28 -4.83 11.98
CA THR A 200 4.14 -4.85 11.05
C THR A 200 4.53 -5.37 9.67
N VAL A 201 5.64 -4.88 9.11
CA VAL A 201 6.14 -5.33 7.79
C VAL A 201 6.54 -6.80 7.83
N LEU A 202 7.18 -7.28 8.91
CA LEU A 202 7.54 -8.68 9.06
C LEU A 202 6.30 -9.57 9.21
N LEU A 203 5.39 -9.26 10.13
CA LEU A 203 4.21 -10.09 10.37
C LEU A 203 3.28 -10.14 9.16
N LEU A 204 2.99 -8.99 8.55
CA LEU A 204 2.07 -8.93 7.42
C LEU A 204 2.78 -9.33 6.11
N GLY A 205 3.97 -8.77 5.84
CA GLY A 205 4.69 -8.99 4.59
C GLY A 205 5.35 -10.36 4.52
N LEU A 206 6.18 -10.73 5.50
CA LEU A 206 6.84 -12.05 5.49
C LEU A 206 5.83 -13.16 5.77
N GLY A 207 4.91 -12.97 6.71
CA GLY A 207 3.88 -13.97 7.03
C GLY A 207 3.01 -14.32 5.82
N LEU A 208 2.47 -13.33 5.10
CA LEU A 208 1.67 -13.56 3.90
C LEU A 208 2.51 -13.99 2.69
N GLY A 209 3.77 -13.54 2.60
CA GLY A 209 4.71 -13.99 1.58
C GLY A 209 5.02 -15.49 1.68
N LEU A 210 5.30 -15.97 2.89
CA LEU A 210 5.50 -17.41 3.16
C LEU A 210 4.23 -18.20 2.88
N LEU A 211 3.07 -17.68 3.30
CA LEU A 211 1.77 -18.30 3.00
C LEU A 211 1.56 -18.43 1.49
N ARG A 212 1.86 -17.39 0.71
CA ARG A 212 1.79 -17.43 -0.76
C ARG A 212 2.67 -18.53 -1.33
N ILE A 213 3.92 -18.64 -0.89
CA ILE A 213 4.88 -19.64 -1.38
C ILE A 213 4.34 -21.05 -1.13
N VAL A 214 3.76 -21.31 0.04
CA VAL A 214 3.16 -22.61 0.35
C VAL A 214 1.94 -22.86 -0.54
N LEU A 215 1.04 -21.88 -0.69
CA LEU A 215 -0.17 -22.03 -1.52
C LEU A 215 0.17 -22.26 -2.99
N SER A 216 1.23 -21.64 -3.52
CA SER A 216 1.63 -21.81 -4.92
C SER A 216 2.17 -23.21 -5.23
N GLN A 217 2.55 -24.00 -4.21
CA GLN A 217 2.90 -25.41 -4.39
C GLN A 217 1.67 -26.33 -4.44
N LEU A 218 0.55 -25.87 -3.87
CA LEU A 218 -0.66 -26.68 -3.68
C LEU A 218 -1.78 -26.34 -4.66
N LEU A 219 -1.79 -25.11 -5.17
CA LEU A 219 -2.86 -24.53 -5.97
C LEU A 219 -2.31 -23.89 -7.25
N PRO A 220 -3.13 -23.74 -8.30
CA PRO A 220 -2.76 -22.91 -9.45
C PRO A 220 -2.36 -21.49 -9.00
N GLU A 221 -1.33 -20.91 -9.64
CA GLU A 221 -0.75 -19.63 -9.24
C GLU A 221 -1.78 -18.50 -9.12
N ILE A 222 -2.75 -18.45 -10.04
CA ILE A 222 -3.83 -17.45 -10.01
C ILE A 222 -4.67 -17.59 -8.73
N LEU A 223 -5.00 -18.82 -8.33
CA LEU A 223 -5.81 -19.06 -7.15
C LEU A 223 -5.02 -18.76 -5.87
N ALA A 224 -3.75 -19.18 -5.80
CA ALA A 224 -2.86 -18.84 -4.70
C ALA A 224 -2.69 -17.31 -4.55
N ALA A 225 -2.54 -16.60 -5.67
CA ALA A 225 -2.44 -15.15 -5.71
C ALA A 225 -3.72 -14.47 -5.21
N VAL A 226 -4.89 -14.91 -5.66
CA VAL A 226 -6.17 -14.31 -5.26
C VAL A 226 -6.46 -14.54 -3.77
N LEU A 227 -6.23 -15.76 -3.27
CA LEU A 227 -6.47 -16.13 -1.88
C LEU A 227 -5.55 -15.39 -0.89
N THR A 228 -4.34 -15.03 -1.31
CA THR A 228 -3.40 -14.30 -0.46
C THR A 228 -3.56 -12.78 -0.59
N SER A 229 -3.75 -12.27 -1.82
CA SER A 229 -3.75 -10.82 -2.08
C SER A 229 -5.04 -10.15 -1.63
N THR A 230 -6.20 -10.83 -1.75
CA THR A 230 -7.49 -10.29 -1.33
C THR A 230 -7.51 -9.93 0.16
N PRO A 231 -7.19 -10.85 1.10
CA PRO A 231 -7.13 -10.51 2.52
C PRO A 231 -6.01 -9.52 2.84
N TYR A 232 -4.87 -9.57 2.13
CA TYR A 232 -3.81 -8.57 2.28
C TYR A 232 -4.32 -7.15 2.04
N TYR A 233 -4.94 -6.91 0.89
CA TYR A 233 -5.46 -5.58 0.55
C TYR A 233 -6.65 -5.18 1.42
N ALA A 234 -7.51 -6.13 1.80
CA ALA A 234 -8.61 -5.88 2.73
C ALA A 234 -8.14 -5.39 4.11
N LEU A 235 -6.99 -5.88 4.58
CA LEU A 235 -6.39 -5.46 5.84
C LEU A 235 -5.59 -4.15 5.74
N LEU A 236 -5.03 -3.84 4.56
CA LEU A 236 -4.08 -2.74 4.40
C LEU A 236 -4.67 -1.37 4.76
N GLY A 237 -5.91 -1.08 4.33
CA GLY A 237 -6.60 0.18 4.67
C GLY A 237 -6.87 0.33 6.18
N PRO A 238 -7.56 -0.62 6.82
CA PRO A 238 -7.77 -0.63 8.27
C PRO A 238 -6.48 -0.60 9.09
N LEU A 239 -5.44 -1.33 8.67
CA LEU A 239 -4.13 -1.35 9.32
C LEU A 239 -3.47 0.02 9.30
N THR A 240 -3.42 0.66 8.13
CA THR A 240 -2.81 1.98 7.96
C THR A 240 -3.62 3.05 8.69
N TYR A 241 -4.95 2.94 8.75
CA TYR A 241 -5.80 3.79 9.58
C TYR A 241 -5.48 3.64 11.09
N ALA A 242 -5.42 2.41 11.59
CA ALA A 242 -5.11 2.15 13.00
C ALA A 242 -3.70 2.67 13.37
N ALA A 243 -2.71 2.44 12.51
CA ALA A 243 -1.36 2.97 12.67
C ALA A 243 -1.36 4.51 12.67
N TYR A 244 -2.06 5.13 11.72
CA TYR A 244 -2.20 6.59 11.64
C TYR A 244 -2.80 7.16 12.93
N ARG A 245 -3.93 6.61 13.40
CA ARG A 245 -4.61 7.06 14.63
C ARG A 245 -3.70 6.95 15.85
N SER A 246 -2.98 5.83 15.98
CA SER A 246 -2.06 5.64 17.12
C SER A 246 -0.91 6.66 17.13
N ILE A 247 -0.31 6.96 15.97
CA ILE A 247 0.87 7.81 15.86
C ILE A 247 0.50 9.30 15.86
N PHE A 248 -0.55 9.69 15.15
CA PHE A 248 -0.92 11.10 14.97
C PHE A 248 -2.00 11.58 15.94
N GLY A 249 -2.86 10.69 16.44
CA GLY A 249 -4.01 11.06 17.26
C GLY A 249 -5.28 11.25 16.42
N ASP A 250 -6.40 11.45 17.12
CA ASP A 250 -7.65 11.83 16.49
C ASP A 250 -7.59 13.32 16.17
N ASP A 251 -7.04 13.70 15.01
CA ASP A 251 -7.23 15.05 14.45
C ASP A 251 -8.68 15.16 13.91
N THR A 252 -9.67 14.95 14.79
CA THR A 252 -11.11 15.11 14.52
C THR A 252 -11.61 16.52 14.86
N SER A 253 -10.74 17.44 15.27
CA SER A 253 -11.10 18.84 15.51
C SER A 253 -11.08 19.72 14.25
N ALA A 254 -11.49 19.17 13.10
CA ALA A 254 -12.01 19.98 12.01
C ALA A 254 -13.48 19.63 11.86
N PRO A 255 -14.42 20.40 12.44
CA PRO A 255 -15.82 20.23 12.10
C PRO A 255 -15.92 20.35 10.59
N VAL A 256 -16.46 19.31 9.95
CA VAL A 256 -17.07 19.46 8.64
C VAL A 256 -18.09 20.55 8.84
N ASN A 257 -17.81 21.74 8.30
CA ASN A 257 -18.75 22.86 8.26
C ASN A 257 -19.92 22.38 7.40
N GLU A 258 -20.86 21.69 8.06
CA GLU A 258 -22.17 21.38 7.56
C GLU A 258 -22.81 22.74 7.31
N ALA A 259 -22.80 23.12 6.03
CA ALA A 259 -23.39 24.30 5.44
C ALA A 259 -24.23 25.13 6.42
N ALA A 260 -23.60 26.12 7.06
CA ALA A 260 -24.36 27.18 7.69
C ALA A 260 -25.30 27.75 6.60
N PRO A 261 -26.63 27.75 6.81
CA PRO A 261 -27.55 28.30 5.83
C PRO A 261 -27.16 29.76 5.58
N PRO A 262 -27.23 30.24 4.31
CA PRO A 262 -26.87 31.60 4.00
C PRO A 262 -27.69 32.57 4.87
N PRO A 263 -27.07 33.63 5.40
CA PRO A 263 -27.79 34.60 6.22
C PRO A 263 -28.97 35.17 5.41
N PRO A 264 -30.15 35.39 6.04
CA PRO A 264 -31.30 35.91 5.34
C PRO A 264 -30.97 37.26 4.70
N PRO A 265 -31.51 37.56 3.50
CA PRO A 265 -31.24 38.82 2.82
C PRO A 265 -31.65 39.99 3.71
N SER A 266 -30.74 40.95 3.90
CA SER A 266 -30.99 42.19 4.61
C SER A 266 -32.07 42.99 3.88
N SER A 267 -33.29 43.00 4.42
CA SER A 267 -34.35 43.89 3.97
C SER A 267 -34.06 45.31 4.45
N SER A 268 -33.30 46.08 3.66
CA SER A 268 -33.18 47.53 3.81
C SER A 268 -33.78 48.22 2.57
N HIS A 269 -35.11 48.18 2.49
CA HIS A 269 -35.88 49.18 1.76
C HIS A 269 -36.80 49.85 2.78
N THR A 270 -36.24 50.80 3.53
CA THR A 270 -37.04 51.88 4.11
C THR A 270 -37.49 52.76 2.95
N LEU A 271 -38.75 52.59 2.57
CA LEU A 271 -39.56 53.62 1.94
C LEU A 271 -39.64 54.79 2.93
N GLU A 272 -39.09 55.95 2.55
CA GLU A 272 -39.61 57.23 3.05
C GLU A 272 -39.93 58.12 1.86
N ALA A 273 -41.07 58.79 2.03
CA ALA A 273 -41.88 59.54 1.08
C ALA A 273 -41.20 60.76 0.45
#